data_AF-A0A956C8D9-F1
#
_entry.id   AF-A0A956C8D9-F1
#
_cell.length_a   1.000
_cell.length_b   1.000
_cell.length_c   1.000
_cell.angle_alpha   90.00
_cell.angle_beta   90.00
_cell.angle_gamma   90.00
#
_symmetry.space_group_name_H-M   'P 1'
#
loop_
_entity.id
_entity.type
_entity.pdbx_description
1 polymer ?
#
loop_
_entity_poly.entity_id
_entity_poly.type
_entity_poly.pdbx_seq_one_letter_code
_entity_poly.pdbx_strand_id
1 'polypeptide(L)'
;MEVSALYAHEVDFRGPHPLKWMLITTAHAETLADAQAVLDGYAMRWRVEELHRTWKAGWCNVEQTQLRSRGAIEKSAMLHLAVASRAMRLVHLARNEPARPATDELSREEVDAVLILASKRGRSKYERGDTPPIVEVVDLLARLGGYVGKSSGGPPGATNTGCRCPSHVPA
;
A
#
# COMPACT_ATOMS: atom_id res chain seq x y z
N MET A 1 25.21 -9.11 -24.37
CA MET A 1 24.29 -9.40 -23.25
C MET A 1 23.25 -10.36 -23.80
N GLU A 2 23.11 -11.51 -23.16
CA GLU A 2 22.11 -12.52 -23.53
C GLU A 2 20.77 -12.18 -22.87
N VAL A 3 19.67 -12.58 -23.50
CA VAL A 3 18.30 -12.31 -23.04
C VAL A 3 17.38 -13.49 -23.34
N SER A 4 16.52 -13.81 -22.39
CA SER A 4 15.49 -14.83 -22.49
C SER A 4 14.17 -14.21 -22.93
N ALA A 5 13.38 -14.93 -23.71
CA ALA A 5 12.01 -14.55 -24.09
C ALA A 5 11.02 -15.62 -23.62
N LEU A 6 10.02 -15.21 -22.84
CA LEU A 6 9.00 -16.10 -22.28
C LEU A 6 7.63 -15.71 -22.84
N TYR A 7 6.92 -16.66 -23.44
CA TYR A 7 5.54 -16.50 -23.84
C TYR A 7 4.63 -17.27 -22.89
N ALA A 8 3.72 -16.55 -22.22
CA ALA A 8 2.71 -17.12 -21.36
C ALA A 8 1.31 -16.71 -21.85
N HIS A 9 0.36 -17.64 -21.79
CA HIS A 9 -1.03 -17.38 -22.14
C HIS A 9 -1.97 -18.21 -21.27
N GLU A 10 -3.20 -17.73 -21.10
CA GLU A 10 -4.26 -18.52 -20.51
C GLU A 10 -4.63 -19.74 -21.39
N VAL A 11 -5.03 -20.81 -20.71
CA VAL A 11 -5.57 -22.04 -21.30
C VAL A 11 -7.04 -22.16 -20.87
N ASP A 12 -7.89 -22.72 -21.71
CA ASP A 12 -9.34 -22.92 -21.48
C ASP A 12 -10.19 -21.67 -21.16
N PHE A 13 -9.63 -20.47 -21.31
CA PHE A 13 -10.35 -19.21 -21.12
C PHE A 13 -11.45 -19.02 -22.17
N ARG A 14 -12.68 -18.77 -21.70
CA ARG A 14 -13.90 -18.67 -22.54
C ARG A 14 -14.39 -17.23 -22.81
N GLY A 15 -13.66 -16.22 -22.36
CA GLY A 15 -13.98 -14.81 -22.63
C GLY A 15 -13.37 -14.31 -23.95
N PRO A 16 -13.65 -13.06 -24.37
CA PRO A 16 -13.20 -12.51 -25.64
C PRO A 16 -11.70 -12.16 -25.69
N HIS A 17 -11.07 -11.96 -24.54
CA HIS A 17 -9.70 -11.44 -24.43
C HIS A 17 -8.87 -12.25 -23.40
N PRO A 18 -8.32 -13.43 -23.79
CA PRO A 18 -7.43 -14.19 -22.92
C PRO A 18 -6.13 -13.42 -22.65
N LEU A 19 -5.62 -13.54 -21.42
CA LEU A 19 -4.33 -12.99 -21.05
C LEU A 19 -3.22 -13.65 -21.87
N LYS A 20 -2.36 -12.81 -22.44
CA LYS A 20 -1.17 -13.18 -23.21
C LYS A 20 -0.03 -12.22 -22.87
N TRP A 21 1.09 -12.74 -22.42
CA TRP A 21 2.30 -11.98 -22.11
C TRP A 21 3.47 -12.52 -22.93
N MET A 22 4.23 -11.61 -23.54
CA MET A 22 5.56 -11.86 -24.09
C MET A 22 6.54 -11.05 -23.24
N LEU A 23 7.37 -11.74 -22.47
CA LEU A 23 8.29 -11.14 -21.50
C LEU A 23 9.73 -11.32 -21.98
N ILE A 24 10.46 -10.22 -22.15
CA ILE A 24 11.90 -10.23 -22.43
C ILE A 24 12.62 -9.94 -21.12
N THR A 25 13.59 -10.76 -20.75
CA THR A 25 14.29 -10.68 -19.46
C THR A 25 15.78 -11.02 -19.58
N THR A 26 16.59 -10.51 -18.66
CA THR A 26 17.98 -10.94 -18.45
C THR A 26 18.10 -12.06 -17.42
N ALA A 27 16.99 -12.57 -16.90
CA ALA A 27 16.96 -13.73 -16.02
C ALA A 27 17.13 -15.05 -16.80
N HIS A 28 17.66 -16.06 -16.11
CA HIS A 28 17.61 -17.45 -16.57
C HIS A 28 16.15 -17.88 -16.78
N ALA A 29 15.90 -18.75 -17.76
CA ALA A 29 14.54 -19.16 -18.15
C ALA A 29 14.50 -20.55 -18.83
N GLU A 30 15.47 -21.43 -18.55
CA GLU A 30 15.55 -22.74 -19.19
C GLU A 30 14.58 -23.77 -18.59
N THR A 31 14.20 -23.60 -17.32
CA THR A 31 13.28 -24.51 -16.61
C THR A 31 11.90 -23.90 -16.38
N LEU A 32 10.89 -24.74 -16.16
CA LEU A 32 9.55 -24.30 -15.76
C LEU A 32 9.56 -23.49 -14.43
N ALA A 33 10.48 -23.81 -13.51
CA ALA A 33 10.62 -23.09 -12.25
C ALA A 33 11.19 -21.68 -12.47
N ASP A 34 12.20 -21.53 -13.35
CA ASP A 34 12.72 -20.22 -13.76
C ASP A 34 11.62 -19.39 -14.44
N ALA A 35 10.88 -20.02 -15.36
CA ALA A 35 9.80 -19.37 -16.08
C ALA A 35 8.68 -18.89 -15.15
N GLN A 36 8.32 -19.70 -14.15
CA GLN A 36 7.37 -19.29 -13.11
C GLN A 36 7.91 -18.11 -12.28
N ALA A 37 9.18 -18.13 -11.87
CA ALA A 37 9.77 -17.03 -11.10
C ALA A 37 9.76 -15.69 -11.86
N VAL A 38 9.98 -15.72 -13.18
CA VAL A 38 9.85 -14.54 -14.06
C VAL A 38 8.39 -14.06 -14.15
N LEU A 39 7.42 -14.99 -14.23
CA LEU A 39 5.99 -14.66 -14.29
C LEU A 39 5.47 -14.08 -12.96
N ASP A 40 5.85 -14.66 -11.82
CA ASP A 40 5.50 -14.16 -10.48
C ASP A 40 6.11 -12.76 -10.25
N GLY A 41 7.36 -12.56 -10.67
CA GLY A 41 8.02 -11.24 -10.66
C GLY A 41 7.31 -10.21 -11.55
N TYR A 42 6.86 -10.59 -12.75
CA TYR A 42 6.12 -9.69 -13.64
C TYR A 42 4.69 -9.42 -13.14
N ALA A 43 4.01 -10.39 -12.53
CA ALA A 43 2.70 -10.18 -11.90
C ALA A 43 2.75 -9.11 -10.78
N MET A 44 3.90 -8.98 -10.09
CA MET A 44 4.12 -7.91 -9.12
C MET A 44 4.23 -6.50 -9.72
N ARG A 45 4.34 -6.33 -11.06
CA ARG A 45 4.45 -5.02 -11.74
C ARG A 45 3.31 -4.06 -11.34
N TRP A 46 2.10 -4.56 -11.14
CA TRP A 46 0.93 -3.77 -10.78
C TRP A 46 1.08 -2.99 -9.46
N ARG A 47 2.03 -3.36 -8.58
CA ARG A 47 2.31 -2.62 -7.33
C ARG A 47 2.73 -1.16 -7.60
N VAL A 48 3.35 -0.84 -8.74
CA VAL A 48 3.65 0.56 -9.09
C VAL A 48 2.39 1.38 -9.39
N GLU A 49 1.34 0.72 -9.89
CA GLU A 49 0.05 1.34 -10.19
C GLU A 49 -0.79 1.55 -8.91
N GLU A 50 -0.65 0.67 -7.91
CA GLU A 50 -1.16 0.92 -6.55
C GLU A 50 -0.42 2.10 -5.89
N LEU A 51 0.92 2.17 -5.99
CA LEU A 51 1.71 3.31 -5.48
C LEU A 51 1.30 4.64 -6.12
N HIS A 52 1.22 4.69 -7.45
CA HIS A 52 0.73 5.86 -8.17
C HIS A 52 -0.69 6.24 -7.74
N ARG A 53 -1.58 5.27 -7.52
CA ARG A 53 -2.94 5.52 -7.02
C ARG A 53 -2.94 6.14 -5.62
N THR A 54 -2.20 5.57 -4.67
CA THR A 54 -2.12 6.09 -3.29
C THR A 54 -1.47 7.48 -3.23
N TRP A 55 -0.49 7.76 -4.09
CA TRP A 55 0.22 9.03 -4.20
C TRP A 55 -0.61 10.14 -4.88
N LYS A 56 -1.23 9.85 -6.02
CA LYS A 56 -1.91 10.83 -6.88
C LYS A 56 -3.32 11.19 -6.43
N ALA A 57 -4.21 10.20 -6.39
CA ALA A 57 -5.66 10.37 -6.20
C ALA A 57 -6.20 9.65 -4.95
N GLY A 58 -5.33 8.99 -4.18
CA GLY A 58 -5.62 8.48 -2.86
C GLY A 58 -5.45 9.54 -1.78
N TRP A 59 -5.23 9.10 -0.53
CA TRP A 59 -4.99 9.96 0.63
C TRP A 59 -4.00 11.10 0.39
N CYS A 60 -2.89 10.82 -0.27
CA CYS A 60 -1.82 11.79 -0.47
C CYS A 60 -2.22 12.92 -1.43
N ASN A 61 -3.21 12.66 -2.31
CA ASN A 61 -3.93 13.63 -3.13
C ASN A 61 -3.05 14.71 -3.78
N VAL A 62 -1.83 14.34 -4.21
CA VAL A 62 -0.77 15.32 -4.51
C VAL A 62 -1.14 16.27 -5.66
N GLU A 63 -2.02 15.82 -6.56
CA GLU A 63 -2.50 16.55 -7.72
C GLU A 63 -3.50 17.68 -7.34
N GLN A 64 -3.98 17.71 -6.10
CA GLN A 64 -4.82 18.78 -5.53
C GLN A 64 -4.03 19.80 -4.69
N THR A 65 -2.69 19.77 -4.74
CA THR A 65 -1.85 20.67 -3.94
C THR A 65 -2.08 22.15 -4.26
N GLN A 66 -2.25 22.97 -3.23
CA GLN A 66 -2.47 24.42 -3.34
C GLN A 66 -1.16 25.24 -3.34
N LEU A 67 -0.01 24.55 -3.39
CA LEU A 67 1.32 25.16 -3.46
C LEU A 67 1.55 25.78 -4.84
N ARG A 68 1.98 27.05 -4.89
CA ARG A 68 2.12 27.82 -6.14
C ARG A 68 3.55 27.92 -6.69
N SER A 69 4.55 27.45 -5.92
CA SER A 69 5.96 27.44 -6.34
C SER A 69 6.37 26.05 -6.81
N ARG A 70 7.00 25.96 -7.99
CA ARG A 70 7.52 24.71 -8.57
C ARG A 70 8.34 23.89 -7.56
N GLY A 71 9.31 24.54 -6.90
CA GLY A 71 10.16 23.88 -5.90
C GLY A 71 9.46 23.55 -4.57
N ALA A 72 8.28 24.10 -4.30
CA ALA A 72 7.43 23.68 -3.18
C ALA A 72 6.56 22.48 -3.56
N ILE A 73 5.99 22.49 -4.76
CA ILE A 73 5.24 21.37 -5.34
C ILE A 73 6.14 20.12 -5.41
N GLU A 74 7.36 20.23 -5.95
CA GLU A 74 8.31 19.10 -6.06
C GLU A 74 8.66 18.50 -4.68
N LYS A 75 9.00 19.34 -3.70
CA LYS A 75 9.31 18.88 -2.32
C LYS A 75 8.11 18.20 -1.67
N SER A 76 6.92 18.78 -1.81
CA SER A 76 5.68 18.21 -1.29
C SER A 76 5.37 16.88 -1.98
N ALA A 77 5.57 16.76 -3.29
CA ALA A 77 5.31 15.55 -4.04
C ALA A 77 6.24 14.40 -3.65
N MET A 78 7.53 14.68 -3.46
CA MET A 78 8.50 13.68 -2.97
C MET A 78 8.19 13.22 -1.54
N LEU A 79 7.77 14.13 -0.65
CA LEU A 79 7.33 13.77 0.71
C LEU A 79 6.08 12.87 0.67
N HIS A 80 5.08 13.22 -0.14
CA HIS A 80 3.88 12.41 -0.33
C HIS A 80 4.17 11.04 -0.96
N LEU A 81 5.19 10.93 -1.82
CA LEU A 81 5.61 9.64 -2.39
C LEU A 81 6.17 8.71 -1.30
N ALA A 82 7.00 9.23 -0.40
CA ALA A 82 7.53 8.48 0.74
C ALA A 82 6.43 8.07 1.75
N VAL A 83 5.44 8.93 1.98
CA VAL A 83 4.25 8.59 2.79
C VAL A 83 3.42 7.50 2.13
N ALA A 84 3.18 7.58 0.80
CA ALA A 84 2.45 6.57 0.05
C ALA A 84 3.14 5.20 0.08
N SER A 85 4.46 5.13 -0.15
CA SER A 85 5.21 3.88 -0.09
C SER A 85 5.24 3.28 1.32
N ARG A 86 5.33 4.11 2.37
CA ARG A 86 5.27 3.62 3.76
C ARG A 86 3.88 3.10 4.13
N ALA A 87 2.81 3.77 3.69
CA ALA A 87 1.44 3.26 3.87
C ALA A 87 1.24 1.89 3.19
N MET A 88 1.78 1.70 1.98
CA MET A 88 1.79 0.39 1.31
C MET A 88 2.61 -0.66 2.06
N ARG A 89 3.79 -0.31 2.58
CA ARG A 89 4.64 -1.21 3.38
C ARG A 89 3.90 -1.72 4.63
N LEU A 90 3.26 -0.81 5.38
CA LEU A 90 2.47 -1.14 6.56
C LEU A 90 1.29 -2.08 6.22
N VAL A 91 0.56 -1.79 5.13
CA VAL A 91 -0.54 -2.64 4.63
C VAL A 91 -0.05 -4.02 4.18
N HIS A 92 1.11 -4.10 3.53
CA HIS A 92 1.70 -5.35 3.09
C HIS A 92 2.05 -6.23 4.30
N LEU A 93 2.69 -5.68 5.33
CA LEU A 93 3.07 -6.43 6.52
C LEU A 93 1.86 -6.80 7.39
N ALA A 94 0.89 -5.91 7.58
CA ALA A 94 -0.38 -6.23 8.26
C ALA A 94 -1.17 -7.38 7.61
N ARG A 95 -0.86 -7.75 6.35
CA ARG A 95 -1.47 -8.88 5.63
C ARG A 95 -0.61 -10.15 5.62
N ASN A 96 0.72 -10.02 5.53
CA ASN A 96 1.64 -11.15 5.33
C ASN A 96 2.36 -11.56 6.64
N GLU A 97 2.55 -10.63 7.56
CA GLU A 97 3.22 -10.82 8.85
C GLU A 97 2.39 -10.16 9.98
N PRO A 98 1.09 -10.47 10.12
CA PRO A 98 0.17 -9.71 10.99
C PRO A 98 0.58 -9.68 12.47
N ALA A 99 1.31 -10.71 12.93
CA ALA A 99 1.77 -10.86 14.31
C ALA A 99 3.08 -10.10 14.61
N ARG A 100 3.77 -9.55 13.60
CA ARG A 100 5.03 -8.82 13.78
C ARG A 100 4.83 -7.63 14.74
N PRO A 101 5.74 -7.36 15.69
CA PRO A 101 5.73 -6.14 16.50
C PRO A 101 5.61 -4.87 15.64
N ALA A 102 4.70 -3.95 15.99
CA ALA A 102 4.56 -2.70 15.24
C ALA A 102 5.82 -1.82 15.29
N THR A 103 6.63 -1.94 16.34
CA THR A 103 7.89 -1.23 16.57
C THR A 103 9.00 -1.58 15.58
N ASP A 104 8.85 -2.65 14.79
CA ASP A 104 9.84 -3.06 13.78
C ASP A 104 9.80 -2.16 12.52
N GLU A 105 8.73 -1.37 12.34
CA GLU A 105 8.47 -0.55 11.14
C GLU A 105 7.93 0.86 11.45
N LEU A 106 7.38 1.05 12.66
CA LEU A 106 6.96 2.33 13.23
C LEU A 106 7.88 2.68 14.40
N SER A 107 8.23 3.96 14.56
CA SER A 107 8.98 4.40 15.74
C SER A 107 8.13 4.23 17.01
N ARG A 108 8.79 4.19 18.16
CA ARG A 108 8.12 4.07 19.45
C ARG A 108 7.10 5.20 19.68
N GLU A 109 7.45 6.40 19.24
CA GLU A 109 6.64 7.62 19.30
C GLU A 109 5.43 7.54 18.37
N GLU A 110 5.57 6.94 17.18
CA GLU A 110 4.47 6.74 16.23
C GLU A 110 3.46 5.70 16.75
N VAL A 111 3.94 4.60 17.35
CA VAL A 111 3.06 3.61 18.01
C VAL A 111 2.34 4.26 19.20
N ASP A 112 3.07 4.91 20.12
CA ASP A 112 2.49 5.62 21.27
C ASP A 112 1.44 6.66 20.82
N ALA A 113 1.71 7.41 19.75
CA ALA A 113 0.78 8.41 19.21
C ALA A 113 -0.50 7.78 18.66
N VAL A 114 -0.42 6.68 17.90
CA VAL A 114 -1.60 5.94 17.42
C VAL A 114 -2.42 5.41 18.59
N LEU A 115 -1.77 4.81 19.60
CA LEU A 115 -2.45 4.28 20.78
C LEU A 115 -3.15 5.38 21.58
N ILE A 116 -2.47 6.49 21.89
CA ILE A 116 -3.05 7.63 22.62
C ILE A 116 -4.26 8.22 21.87
N LEU A 117 -4.18 8.37 20.54
CA LEU A 117 -5.27 8.89 19.73
C LEU A 117 -6.45 7.91 19.62
N ALA A 118 -6.17 6.60 19.58
CA ALA A 118 -7.19 5.56 19.52
C ALA A 118 -7.91 5.37 20.87
N SER A 119 -7.19 5.35 21.99
CA SER A 119 -7.76 5.27 23.34
C SER A 119 -8.62 6.49 23.65
N LYS A 120 -8.22 7.70 23.24
CA LYS A 120 -9.06 8.91 23.30
C LYS A 120 -10.38 8.83 22.51
N ARG A 121 -10.53 7.87 21.59
CA ARG A 121 -11.78 7.60 20.85
C ARG A 121 -12.49 6.32 21.32
N GLY A 122 -12.02 5.66 22.39
CA GLY A 122 -12.54 4.38 22.88
C GLY A 122 -12.29 3.21 21.92
N ARG A 123 -11.20 3.26 21.12
CA ARG A 123 -10.93 2.31 20.02
C ARG A 123 -9.73 1.39 20.24
N SER A 124 -8.93 1.62 21.28
CA SER A 124 -7.76 0.79 21.62
C SER A 124 -7.96 0.09 22.96
N LYS A 125 -7.43 -1.13 23.05
CA LYS A 125 -7.27 -1.93 24.28
C LYS A 125 -5.84 -1.85 24.85
N TYR A 126 -4.95 -1.14 24.15
CA TYR A 126 -3.54 -0.99 24.45
C TYR A 126 -3.25 0.40 25.01
N GLU A 127 -2.25 0.49 25.89
CA GLU A 127 -1.79 1.71 26.55
C GLU A 127 -0.46 2.22 25.99
N ARG A 128 -0.10 3.45 26.40
CA ARG A 128 1.21 4.05 26.10
C ARG A 128 2.30 3.31 26.88
N GLY A 129 2.83 2.27 26.27
CA GLY A 129 3.65 1.25 26.93
C GLY A 129 3.85 0.06 25.98
N ASP A 130 2.76 -0.32 25.32
CA ASP A 130 2.63 -1.60 24.66
C ASP A 130 3.37 -1.69 23.33
N THR A 131 3.67 -2.93 22.95
CA THR A 131 4.18 -3.31 21.63
C THR A 131 3.14 -4.22 20.94
N PRO A 132 2.01 -3.65 20.47
CA PRO A 132 0.98 -4.41 19.78
C PRO A 132 1.46 -4.95 18.41
N PRO A 133 0.80 -5.99 17.88
CA PRO A 133 1.03 -6.47 16.52
C PRO A 133 0.73 -5.40 15.46
N ILE A 134 1.47 -5.41 14.36
CA ILE A 134 1.36 -4.45 13.26
C ILE A 134 -0.04 -4.41 12.64
N VAL A 135 -0.77 -5.54 12.60
CA VAL A 135 -2.14 -5.58 12.08
C VAL A 135 -3.11 -4.75 12.93
N GLU A 136 -2.94 -4.71 14.25
CA GLU A 136 -3.78 -3.92 15.16
C GLU A 136 -3.47 -2.43 14.98
N VAL A 137 -2.19 -2.04 14.96
CA VAL A 137 -1.80 -0.62 14.79
C VAL A 137 -2.23 -0.07 13.43
N VAL A 138 -2.19 -0.88 12.37
CA VAL A 138 -2.63 -0.48 11.03
C VAL A 138 -4.16 -0.34 10.93
N ASP A 139 -4.95 -1.18 11.63
CA ASP A 139 -6.40 -0.99 11.73
C ASP A 139 -6.77 0.22 12.60
N LEU A 140 -6.05 0.46 13.71
CA LEU A 140 -6.21 1.68 14.53
C LEU A 140 -5.90 2.94 13.73
N LEU A 141 -4.78 2.97 12.99
CA LEU A 141 -4.39 4.09 12.13
C LEU A 141 -5.45 4.36 11.04
N ALA A 142 -5.93 3.31 10.37
CA ALA A 142 -7.03 3.40 9.41
C ALA A 142 -8.30 4.01 10.05
N ARG A 143 -8.69 3.54 11.23
CA ARG A 143 -9.87 4.06 11.97
C ARG A 143 -9.68 5.48 12.47
N LEU A 144 -8.46 5.91 12.79
CA LEU A 144 -8.16 7.30 13.09
C LEU A 144 -8.43 8.18 11.86
N GLY A 145 -8.07 7.68 10.68
CA GLY A 145 -8.30 8.27 9.37
C GLY A 145 -9.72 8.17 8.79
N GLY A 146 -10.65 7.50 9.47
CA GLY A 146 -12.05 7.39 9.03
C GLY A 146 -12.41 6.12 8.24
N TYR A 147 -11.55 5.09 8.21
CA TYR A 147 -12.00 3.74 7.85
C TYR A 147 -13.02 3.25 8.89
N VAL A 148 -14.22 2.91 8.44
CA VAL A 148 -15.38 2.60 9.31
C VAL A 148 -15.41 1.13 9.76
N GLY A 149 -14.75 0.23 9.02
CA GLY A 149 -14.79 -1.21 9.25
C GLY A 149 -15.83 -1.94 8.42
N LYS A 150 -16.18 -3.17 8.86
CA LYS A 150 -16.94 -4.14 8.06
C LYS A 150 -18.45 -4.00 8.17
N SER A 151 -19.07 -3.51 7.10
CA SER A 151 -20.37 -4.02 6.61
C SER A 151 -20.17 -4.90 5.36
N SER A 152 -19.27 -4.50 4.45
CA SER A 152 -18.86 -5.30 3.29
C SER A 152 -17.39 -5.14 2.87
N GLY A 153 -16.70 -4.08 3.32
CA GLY A 153 -15.29 -3.81 2.95
C GLY A 153 -14.29 -4.77 3.59
N GLY A 154 -13.33 -5.27 2.80
CA GLY A 154 -12.19 -6.06 3.28
C GLY A 154 -11.23 -5.28 4.21
N PRO A 155 -10.15 -5.93 4.71
CA PRO A 155 -9.20 -5.28 5.61
C PRO A 155 -8.57 -4.02 4.98
N PRO A 156 -8.05 -3.08 5.79
CA PRO A 156 -7.50 -1.82 5.31
C PRO A 156 -6.53 -1.95 4.11
N GLY A 157 -6.61 -0.99 3.19
CA GLY A 157 -5.73 -0.87 2.02
C GLY A 157 -4.93 0.43 2.04
N ALA A 158 -3.94 0.57 1.15
CA ALA A 158 -3.03 1.73 1.16
C ALA A 158 -3.76 3.09 1.04
N THR A 159 -4.88 3.10 0.30
CA THR A 159 -5.76 4.28 0.11
C THR A 159 -6.65 4.61 1.33
N ASN A 160 -6.74 3.72 2.33
CA ASN A 160 -7.65 3.84 3.49
C ASN A 160 -6.95 3.62 4.86
N THR A 161 -5.63 3.43 4.89
CA THR A 161 -4.82 3.21 6.12
C THR A 161 -4.15 4.50 6.55
N GLY A 162 -3.40 5.11 5.64
CA GLY A 162 -3.26 6.55 5.69
C GLY A 162 -4.62 7.22 5.56
N CYS A 163 -4.60 8.50 6.02
CA CYS A 163 -5.94 11.02 5.86
C CYS A 163 -6.77 11.60 4.62
N ARG A 164 -8.10 11.42 4.65
CA ARG A 164 -9.01 12.21 3.82
C ARG A 164 -9.04 13.60 4.42
N CYS A 165 -8.14 14.48 3.96
CA CYS A 165 -8.36 15.91 4.05
C CYS A 165 -9.82 16.16 3.65
N PRO A 166 -10.62 16.87 4.46
CA PRO A 166 -12.03 17.06 4.15
C PRO A 166 -12.15 17.68 2.76
N SER A 167 -12.61 16.90 1.78
CA SER A 167 -13.10 17.43 0.52
C SER A 167 -14.14 18.47 0.89
N HIS A 168 -14.04 19.67 0.31
CA HIS A 168 -15.03 20.73 0.55
C HIS A 168 -16.42 20.12 0.47
N VAL A 169 -17.19 20.25 1.56
CA VAL A 169 -18.62 19.96 1.52
C VAL A 169 -19.19 21.00 0.55
N PRO A 170 -19.74 20.61 -0.61
CA PRO A 170 -20.47 21.56 -1.44
C PRO A 170 -21.68 22.04 -0.64
N ALA A 171 -21.87 23.36 -0.62
CA ALA A 171 -23.04 23.99 -0.04
C ALA A 171 -24.27 23.83 -0.94
#